data_AF-A0A3B9MLR7-F1
#
_entry.id   AF-A0A3B9MLR7-F1
#
_cell.length_a   1.000
_cell.length_b   1.000
_cell.length_c   1.000
_cell.angle_alpha   90.00
_cell.angle_beta   90.00
_cell.angle_gamma   90.00
#
_symmetry.space_group_name_H-M   'P 1'
#
loop_
_entity.id
_entity.type
_entity.pdbx_description
1 polymer ?
#
loop_
_entity_poly.entity_id
_entity_poly.type
_entity_poly.pdbx_seq_one_letter_code
_entity_poly.pdbx_strand_id
1 'polypeptide(L)'
;VDDGSTDNTANAAREELSDSGAVHTSVISYQSNLGKGRAVRLGLLASRGDIALFTDADLSTPITETPKLVDPIAQGESDLAFGSRALDRSLIGVHQPWGREQGGRVFNTAVRLATGLPFWDTQCGFKAFRMSICRPVIEGATIDRFGF
;
A
#
# COMPACT_ATOMS: atom_id res chain seq x y z
N VAL A 1 10.35 0.75 -2.86
CA VAL A 1 10.99 -0.55 -3.13
C VAL A 1 10.70 -0.89 -4.57
N ASP A 2 11.74 -1.20 -5.35
CA ASP A 2 11.61 -1.64 -6.74
C ASP A 2 11.65 -3.17 -6.81
N ASP A 3 10.60 -3.78 -7.37
CA ASP A 3 10.41 -5.24 -7.47
C ASP A 3 11.10 -5.83 -8.72
N GLY A 4 12.34 -5.40 -8.96
CA GLY A 4 13.18 -5.87 -10.08
C GLY A 4 12.70 -5.41 -11.44
N SER A 5 12.53 -4.11 -11.59
CA SER A 5 12.21 -3.50 -12.89
C SER A 5 13.38 -3.70 -13.88
N THR A 6 13.06 -3.93 -15.15
CA THR A 6 14.05 -4.08 -16.23
C THR A 6 14.39 -2.77 -16.93
N ASP A 7 13.73 -1.68 -16.55
CA ASP A 7 13.95 -0.33 -17.05
C ASP A 7 14.77 0.52 -16.06
N ASN A 8 14.81 1.83 -16.27
CA ASN A 8 15.61 2.74 -15.45
C ASN A 8 14.94 3.16 -14.12
N THR A 9 13.82 2.54 -13.70
CA THR A 9 13.01 2.96 -12.54
C THR A 9 13.84 3.10 -11.26
N ALA A 10 14.63 2.09 -10.90
CA ALA A 10 15.40 2.12 -9.66
C ALA A 10 16.48 3.22 -9.64
N ASN A 11 17.09 3.51 -10.79
CA ASN A 11 18.11 4.56 -10.90
C ASN A 11 17.48 5.95 -10.88
N ALA A 12 16.39 6.15 -11.63
CA ALA A 12 15.63 7.40 -11.61
C ALA A 12 15.17 7.73 -10.18
N ALA A 13 14.67 6.74 -9.44
CA ALA A 13 14.29 6.93 -8.04
C ALA A 13 15.49 7.30 -7.15
N ARG A 14 16.68 6.72 -7.37
CA ARG A 14 17.88 7.08 -6.59
C ARG A 14 18.34 8.51 -6.87
N GLU A 15 18.29 8.92 -8.13
CA GLU A 15 18.68 10.26 -8.57
C GLU A 15 17.75 11.30 -7.97
N GLU A 16 16.43 11.13 -8.12
CA GLU A 16 15.42 12.06 -7.59
C GLU A 16 15.49 12.17 -6.06
N LEU A 17 15.74 11.04 -5.37
CA LEU A 17 15.79 11.00 -3.91
C LEU A 17 17.16 11.39 -3.34
N SER A 18 18.17 11.67 -4.17
CA SER A 18 19.51 12.03 -3.70
C SER A 18 19.58 13.45 -3.11
N ASP A 19 18.67 14.33 -3.52
CA ASP A 19 18.57 15.72 -3.07
C ASP A 19 17.32 15.96 -2.19
N SER A 20 16.88 14.95 -1.45
CA SER A 20 15.68 15.05 -0.59
C SER A 20 15.87 15.90 0.67
N GLY A 21 16.94 16.69 0.75
CA GLY A 21 17.26 17.59 1.86
C GLY A 21 17.31 16.87 3.21
N ALA A 22 16.42 17.27 4.13
CA ALA A 22 16.34 16.70 5.47
C ALA A 22 15.61 15.34 5.54
N VAL A 23 14.97 14.90 4.45
CA VAL A 23 14.23 13.64 4.42
C VAL A 23 15.20 12.50 4.15
N HIS A 24 15.29 11.56 5.09
CA HIS A 24 16.05 10.34 4.90
C HIS A 24 15.35 9.42 3.88
N THR A 25 15.97 9.23 2.72
CA THR A 25 15.45 8.40 1.64
C THR A 25 16.28 7.13 1.46
N SER A 26 15.67 6.08 0.92
CA SER A 26 16.36 4.85 0.57
C SER A 26 15.62 4.12 -0.55
N VAL A 27 16.38 3.66 -1.54
CA VAL A 27 15.88 2.81 -2.62
C VAL A 27 16.37 1.40 -2.41
N ILE A 28 15.45 0.51 -2.07
CA ILE A 28 15.67 -0.94 -2.04
C ILE A 28 15.20 -1.51 -3.38
N SER A 29 16.10 -2.19 -4.09
CA SER A 29 15.81 -2.88 -5.36
C SER A 29 16.52 -4.23 -5.39
N TYR A 30 16.02 -5.17 -6.18
CA TYR A 30 16.64 -6.49 -6.37
C TYR A 30 16.47 -6.96 -7.82
N GLN A 31 17.20 -8.00 -8.24
CA GLN A 31 17.37 -8.31 -9.67
C GLN A 31 16.17 -8.95 -10.37
N SER A 32 15.26 -9.59 -9.64
CA SER A 32 14.17 -10.37 -10.23
C SER A 32 12.84 -10.00 -9.60
N ASN A 33 11.75 -10.04 -10.38
CA ASN A 33 10.42 -9.79 -9.85
C ASN A 33 9.95 -10.93 -8.93
N LEU A 34 9.83 -10.61 -7.64
CA LEU A 34 9.45 -11.56 -6.60
C LEU A 34 8.00 -11.36 -6.14
N GLY A 35 7.40 -10.22 -6.48
CA GLY A 35 5.99 -9.93 -6.29
C GLY A 35 5.73 -8.75 -5.36
N LYS A 36 4.55 -8.13 -5.56
CA LYS A 36 4.12 -6.93 -4.84
C LYS A 36 4.08 -7.14 -3.33
N GLY A 37 3.50 -8.23 -2.84
CA GLY A 37 3.43 -8.54 -1.41
C GLY A 37 4.81 -8.60 -0.76
N ARG A 38 5.79 -9.20 -1.44
CA ARG A 38 7.19 -9.19 -0.96
C ARG A 38 7.78 -7.79 -0.92
N ALA A 39 7.60 -7.01 -1.99
CA ALA A 39 8.13 -5.65 -2.08
C ALA A 39 7.54 -4.75 -0.98
N VAL A 40 6.24 -4.87 -0.72
CA VAL A 40 5.55 -4.13 0.36
C VAL A 40 6.03 -4.58 1.73
N ARG A 41 6.08 -5.90 1.99
CA ARG A 41 6.60 -6.44 3.25
C ARG A 41 8.03 -5.95 3.53
N LEU A 42 8.91 -6.02 2.53
CA LEU A 42 10.28 -5.54 2.64
C LEU A 42 10.35 -4.05 2.97
N GLY A 43 9.55 -3.22 2.29
CA GLY A 43 9.51 -1.78 2.53
C GLY A 43 8.98 -1.43 3.92
N LEU A 44 7.90 -2.07 4.36
CA LEU A 44 7.34 -1.87 5.69
C LEU A 44 8.32 -2.32 6.79
N LEU A 45 9.00 -3.45 6.63
CA LEU A 45 9.98 -3.92 7.62
C LEU A 45 11.23 -3.06 7.69
N ALA A 46 11.65 -2.49 6.56
CA ALA A 46 12.78 -1.55 6.49
C ALA A 46 12.43 -0.14 7.00
N SER A 47 11.14 0.19 7.15
CA SER A 47 10.70 1.47 7.67
C SER A 47 11.12 1.65 9.14
N ARG A 48 11.48 2.90 9.48
CA ARG A 48 11.98 3.29 10.82
C ARG A 48 11.01 4.16 11.61
N GLY A 49 9.94 4.63 10.97
CA GLY A 49 8.92 5.47 11.61
C GLY A 49 7.97 4.65 12.46
N ASP A 50 7.34 5.32 13.44
CA ASP A 50 6.28 4.72 14.27
C ASP A 50 5.00 4.42 13.46
N ILE A 51 4.79 5.17 12.38
CA ILE A 51 3.72 4.97 11.41
C ILE A 51 4.35 4.77 10.04
N ALA A 52 3.99 3.68 9.35
CA ALA A 52 4.42 3.43 7.98
C ALA A 52 3.24 3.57 7.02
N LEU A 53 3.42 4.32 5.93
CA LEU A 53 2.47 4.42 4.83
C LEU A 53 2.98 3.60 3.63
N PHE A 54 2.11 2.78 3.08
CA PHE A 54 2.25 2.15 1.78
C PHE A 54 1.36 2.89 0.76
N THR A 55 1.94 3.25 -0.39
CA THR A 55 1.23 3.83 -1.53
C THR A 55 1.72 3.20 -2.83
N ASP A 56 0.82 3.06 -3.80
CA ASP A 56 1.19 2.69 -5.17
C ASP A 56 1.94 3.85 -5.86
N ALA A 57 2.95 3.49 -6.65
CA ALA A 57 3.82 4.46 -7.33
C ALA A 57 3.13 5.17 -8.51
N ASP A 58 2.00 4.64 -8.98
CA ASP A 58 1.18 5.24 -10.05
C ASP A 58 0.28 6.39 -9.58
N LEU A 59 0.34 6.73 -8.28
CA LEU A 59 -0.46 7.78 -7.65
C LEU A 59 -1.98 7.56 -7.83
N SER A 60 -2.41 6.30 -7.94
CA SER A 60 -3.83 5.93 -8.02
C SER A 60 -4.67 6.43 -6.83
N THR A 61 -4.03 6.72 -5.70
CA THR A 61 -4.59 7.54 -4.62
C THR A 61 -3.73 8.80 -4.43
N PRO A 62 -4.29 10.01 -4.41
CA PRO A 62 -3.52 11.23 -4.21
C PRO A 62 -2.79 11.23 -2.88
N ILE A 63 -1.49 11.58 -2.87
CA ILE A 63 -0.68 11.61 -1.65
C ILE A 63 -1.21 12.62 -0.60
N THR A 64 -1.97 13.62 -1.04
CA THR A 64 -2.65 14.60 -0.17
C THR A 64 -3.71 13.98 0.75
N GLU A 65 -4.13 12.74 0.49
CA GLU A 65 -5.06 11.99 1.33
C GLU A 65 -4.37 11.37 2.56
N THR A 66 -3.03 11.41 2.64
CA THR A 66 -2.23 10.84 3.73
C THR A 66 -2.72 11.21 5.14
N PRO A 67 -3.07 12.47 5.45
CA PRO A 67 -3.54 12.83 6.80
C PRO A 67 -4.76 12.03 7.25
N LYS A 68 -5.68 11.68 6.33
CA LYS A 68 -6.88 10.89 6.67
C LYS A 68 -6.57 9.47 7.18
N LEU A 69 -5.39 8.94 6.84
CA LEU A 69 -4.93 7.62 7.31
C LEU A 69 -3.97 7.74 8.49
N VAL A 70 -3.07 8.74 8.47
CA VAL A 70 -2.02 8.89 9.49
C VAL A 70 -2.56 9.51 10.77
N ASP A 71 -3.45 10.51 10.69
CA ASP A 71 -3.92 11.24 11.87
C ASP A 71 -4.67 10.36 12.87
N PRO A 72 -5.61 9.48 12.46
CA PRO A 72 -6.28 8.57 13.40
C PRO A 72 -5.30 7.62 14.11
N ILE A 73 -4.22 7.22 13.42
CA ILE A 73 -3.19 6.37 14.02
C ILE A 73 -2.35 7.18 15.02
N ALA A 74 -1.91 8.38 14.62
CA ALA A 74 -1.14 9.27 15.49
C ALA A 74 -1.90 9.66 16.76
N GLN A 75 -3.24 9.79 16.66
CA GLN A 75 -4.13 10.13 17.78
C GLN A 75 -4.49 8.91 18.66
N GLY A 76 -4.09 7.69 18.29
CA GLY A 76 -4.41 6.50 19.08
C GLY A 76 -5.77 5.87 18.78
N GLU A 77 -6.50 6.37 17.78
CA GLU A 77 -7.86 5.92 17.46
C GLU A 77 -7.87 4.62 16.64
N SER A 78 -6.77 4.31 15.96
CA SER A 78 -6.64 3.12 15.12
C SER A 78 -5.20 2.61 15.09
N ASP A 79 -5.03 1.32 14.82
CA ASP A 79 -3.71 0.69 14.59
C ASP A 79 -3.39 0.51 13.10
N LEU A 80 -4.43 0.45 12.27
CA LEU A 80 -4.36 0.25 10.84
C LEU A 80 -5.46 1.10 10.18
N ALA A 81 -5.10 1.84 9.13
CA ALA A 81 -6.04 2.58 8.31
C ALA A 81 -5.74 2.32 6.83
N PHE A 82 -6.77 2.24 5.99
CA PHE A 82 -6.58 2.09 4.56
C PHE A 82 -7.66 2.84 3.77
N GLY A 83 -7.27 3.35 2.61
CA GLY A 83 -8.17 4.00 1.68
C GLY A 83 -9.24 3.03 1.18
N SER A 84 -10.42 3.55 0.86
CA SER A 84 -11.48 2.75 0.24
C SER A 84 -12.19 3.58 -0.81
N ARG A 85 -12.09 3.13 -2.07
CA ARG A 85 -12.82 3.73 -3.19
C ARG A 85 -14.31 3.44 -3.14
N ALA A 86 -14.72 2.50 -2.28
CA ALA A 86 -16.11 2.14 -2.07
C ALA A 86 -16.84 3.10 -1.12
N LEU A 87 -16.12 3.92 -0.34
CA LEU A 87 -16.72 4.90 0.57
C LEU A 87 -17.42 6.02 -0.18
N ASP A 88 -16.81 6.48 -1.27
CA ASP A 88 -17.43 7.43 -2.20
C ASP A 88 -17.05 7.07 -3.64
N ARG A 89 -18.04 6.52 -4.35
CA ARG A 89 -17.86 6.08 -5.75
C ARG A 89 -17.71 7.24 -6.71
N SER A 90 -18.10 8.45 -6.33
CA SER A 90 -17.91 9.65 -7.17
C SER A 90 -16.44 10.07 -7.27
N LEU A 91 -15.60 9.62 -6.33
CA LEU A 91 -14.16 9.87 -6.33
C LEU A 91 -13.39 8.98 -7.33
N ILE A 92 -14.06 8.04 -8.01
CA ILE A 92 -13.45 7.22 -9.06
C ILE A 92 -13.36 8.05 -10.35
N GLY A 93 -12.28 8.83 -10.47
CA GLY A 93 -12.09 9.73 -11.62
C GLY A 93 -11.94 9.01 -12.98
N VAL A 94 -11.49 7.75 -12.98
CA VAL A 94 -11.39 6.92 -14.19
C VAL A 94 -12.04 5.56 -13.92
N HIS A 95 -13.16 5.31 -14.60
CA HIS A 95 -13.85 4.03 -14.52
C HIS A 95 -13.05 2.95 -15.25
N GLN A 96 -12.84 1.82 -14.58
CA GLN A 96 -12.26 0.63 -15.21
C GLN A 96 -13.30 -0.03 -16.14
N PRO A 97 -12.87 -0.84 -17.14
CA PRO A 97 -13.78 -1.61 -17.97
C PRO A 97 -14.75 -2.42 -17.11
N TRP A 98 -16.03 -2.44 -17.50
CA TRP A 98 -17.13 -3.00 -16.70
C TRP A 98 -16.83 -4.41 -16.13
N GLY A 99 -16.25 -5.30 -16.94
CA GLY A 99 -15.90 -6.66 -16.49
C GLY A 99 -14.87 -6.68 -15.35
N ARG A 100 -13.91 -5.75 -15.36
CA ARG A 100 -12.90 -5.62 -14.29
C ARG A 100 -13.53 -5.08 -13.01
N GLU A 101 -14.49 -4.17 -13.13
CA GLU A 101 -15.21 -3.63 -11.98
C GLU A 101 -16.11 -4.68 -11.31
N GLN A 102 -16.86 -5.47 -12.10
CA GLN A 102 -17.68 -6.55 -11.55
C GLN A 102 -16.83 -7.67 -10.95
N GLY A 103 -15.72 -8.04 -11.60
CA GLY A 103 -14.77 -9.01 -11.06
C GLY A 103 -14.23 -8.58 -9.69
N GLY A 104 -13.84 -7.31 -9.55
CA GLY A 104 -13.42 -6.75 -8.27
C GLY A 104 -14.50 -6.82 -7.18
N ARG A 105 -15.77 -6.55 -7.53
CA ARG A 105 -16.91 -6.63 -6.59
C ARG A 105 -17.17 -8.06 -6.12
N VAL A 106 -17.16 -9.02 -7.04
CA VAL A 106 -17.37 -10.45 -6.71
C VAL A 106 -16.24 -10.95 -5.82
N PHE A 107 -14.99 -10.66 -6.18
CA PHE A 107 -13.82 -11.02 -5.39
C PHE A 107 -13.90 -10.43 -3.97
N ASN A 108 -14.20 -9.14 -3.86
CA ASN A 108 -14.30 -8.48 -2.57
C ASN A 108 -15.45 -9.04 -1.71
N THR A 109 -16.57 -9.42 -2.32
CA THR A 109 -17.67 -10.10 -1.62
C THR A 109 -17.22 -11.46 -1.09
N ALA A 110 -16.50 -12.25 -1.89
CA ALA A 110 -15.94 -13.52 -1.45
C ALA A 110 -14.95 -13.35 -0.28
N VAL A 111 -14.06 -12.35 -0.35
CA VAL A 111 -13.12 -12.03 0.73
C VAL A 111 -13.85 -11.66 2.02
N ARG A 112 -14.89 -10.81 1.94
CA ARG A 112 -15.69 -10.44 3.11
C ARG A 112 -16.40 -11.64 3.75
N LEU A 113 -16.96 -12.53 2.94
CA LEU A 113 -17.61 -13.74 3.43
C LEU A 113 -16.60 -14.72 4.06
N ALA A 114 -15.43 -14.87 3.46
CA ALA A 114 -14.39 -15.77 3.96
C ALA A 114 -13.71 -15.27 5.24
N THR A 115 -13.54 -13.95 5.38
CA THR A 115 -12.82 -13.34 6.51
C THR A 115 -13.73 -12.82 7.62
N GLY A 116 -15.02 -12.61 7.34
CA GLY A 116 -15.95 -11.96 8.27
C GLY A 116 -15.69 -10.47 8.49
N LEU A 117 -14.75 -9.87 7.75
CA LEU A 117 -14.37 -8.47 7.95
C LEU A 117 -15.44 -7.51 7.39
N PRO A 118 -15.79 -6.43 8.12
CA PRO A 118 -16.85 -5.51 7.73
C PRO A 118 -16.41 -4.48 6.67
N PHE A 119 -15.27 -4.67 6.00
CA PHE A 119 -14.66 -3.66 5.13
C PHE A 119 -15.01 -3.85 3.65
N TRP A 120 -15.26 -2.74 2.96
CA TRP A 120 -15.70 -2.72 1.56
C TRP A 120 -14.57 -2.65 0.53
N ASP A 121 -13.34 -2.34 0.91
CA ASP A 121 -12.20 -2.35 -0.01
C ASP A 121 -10.91 -2.65 0.79
N THR A 122 -10.54 -3.93 0.90
CA THR A 122 -9.30 -4.35 1.56
C THR A 122 -8.08 -4.32 0.63
N GLN A 123 -8.31 -4.10 -0.67
CA GLN A 123 -7.32 -4.25 -1.73
C GLN A 123 -6.78 -2.91 -2.23
N CYS A 124 -7.20 -1.79 -1.64
CA CYS A 124 -6.68 -0.49 -1.95
C CYS A 124 -5.17 -0.41 -1.65
N GLY A 125 -4.41 0.16 -2.60
CA GLY A 125 -2.96 0.33 -2.50
C GLY A 125 -2.50 1.49 -1.62
N PHE A 126 -3.35 1.99 -0.73
CA PHE A 126 -3.08 3.12 0.15
C PHE A 126 -3.41 2.72 1.58
N LYS A 127 -2.39 2.40 2.38
CA LYS A 127 -2.54 1.79 3.72
C LYS A 127 -1.50 2.35 4.70
N ALA A 128 -1.92 2.68 5.92
CA ALA A 128 -1.05 3.15 6.99
C ALA A 128 -1.11 2.20 8.21
N PHE A 129 0.03 1.99 8.85
CA PHE A 129 0.24 0.98 9.89
C PHE A 129 0.92 1.59 11.11
N ARG A 130 0.39 1.34 12.31
CA ARG A 130 1.10 1.55 13.57
C ARG A 130 2.18 0.46 13.70
N MET A 131 3.44 0.82 13.50
CA MET A 131 4.52 -0.16 13.39
C MET A 131 4.80 -0.91 14.69
N SER A 132 4.49 -0.32 15.86
CA SER A 132 4.62 -1.01 17.15
C SER A 132 3.63 -2.18 17.33
N ILE A 133 2.50 -2.18 16.62
CA ILE A 133 1.46 -3.21 16.71
C ILE A 133 1.43 -4.10 15.47
N CYS A 134 1.59 -3.51 14.28
CA CYS A 134 1.45 -4.24 13.02
C CYS A 134 2.70 -5.03 12.62
N ARG A 135 3.87 -4.78 13.22
CA ARG A 135 5.12 -5.46 12.82
C ARG A 135 5.03 -7.00 12.85
N PRO A 136 4.51 -7.66 13.89
CA PRO A 136 4.34 -9.12 13.88
C PRO A 136 3.42 -9.63 12.76
N VAL A 137 2.40 -8.86 12.40
CA VAL A 137 1.49 -9.21 11.28
C VAL A 137 2.23 -9.11 9.95
N ILE A 138 3.04 -8.07 9.77
CA ILE A 138 3.86 -7.87 8.57
C ILE A 138 4.92 -8.98 8.45
N GLU A 139 5.56 -9.37 9.55
CA GLU A 139 6.52 -10.48 9.59
C GLU A 139 5.87 -11.84 9.29
N GLY A 140 4.64 -12.04 9.76
CA GLY A 140 3.86 -13.25 9.51
C GLY A 140 3.22 -13.34 8.12
N ALA A 141 3.25 -12.28 7.31
CA ALA A 141 2.67 -12.29 5.98
C ALA A 141 3.47 -13.19 5.02
N THR A 142 2.83 -14.20 4.43
CA THR A 142 3.48 -15.22 3.57
C THR A 142 3.19 -15.08 2.08
N ILE A 143 2.22 -14.23 1.70
CA ILE A 143 1.82 -14.03 0.30
C ILE A 143 2.76 -13.01 -0.35
N ASP A 144 3.62 -13.48 -1.25
CA ASP A 144 4.60 -12.63 -1.93
C ASP A 144 4.01 -11.88 -3.15
N ARG A 145 2.87 -12.32 -3.68
CA ARG A 145 2.25 -11.79 -4.93
C ARG A 145 1.10 -10.82 -4.63
N PHE A 146 -0.01 -10.92 -5.37
CA PHE A 146 -1.22 -10.11 -5.13
C PHE A 146 -2.06 -10.73 -4.00
N GLY A 147 -2.80 -9.89 -3.26
CA GLY A 147 -3.65 -10.30 -2.13
C GLY A 147 -2.97 -10.28 -0.76
N PHE A 148 -1.90 -9.51 -0.61
CA PHE A 148 -1.17 -9.30 0.65
C PHE A 148 -1.88 -8.31 1.60
#